data_AF-A0A958D2A3-F1
#
_entry.id   AF-A0A958D2A3-F1
#
_cell.length_a   1.000
_cell.length_b   1.000
_cell.length_c   1.000
_cell.angle_alpha   90.00
_cell.angle_beta   90.00
_cell.angle_gamma   90.00
#
_symmetry.space_group_name_H-M   'P 1'
#
loop_
_entity.id
_entity.type
_entity.pdbx_description
1 polymer ?
#
loop_
_entity_poly.entity_id
_entity_poly.type
_entity_poly.pdbx_seq_one_letter_code
_entity_poly.pdbx_strand_id
1 'polypeptide(L)'
;EHYGAEGYAKGEAGYAAKCDELRGFVFEPLRAYLDNERERAGITIRQVAEQFQKKTGSRTVTGMAGHWFTAVQWVLPTEENYKWLRLTLSKLNHSGEYLRREYEDLRREYEDLRRPFNVSPDVPYTDVWTFPTVQAYPGKHECEKPAAMIRHIVEASSRPGAVVLDAFAGSGVVGEACGQTGRDVILIEKDRKWYKRSKQRTAAAYGNWDHAI
;
A
#
# COMPACT_ATOMS: atom_id res chain seq x y z
N GLU A 1 -16.60 20.24 20.36
CA GLU A 1 -16.83 20.19 18.91
C GLU A 1 -15.81 21.10 18.24
N HIS A 2 -14.92 20.56 17.41
CA HIS A 2 -13.91 21.36 16.72
C HIS A 2 -14.46 21.81 15.37
N TYR A 3 -15.10 22.97 15.35
CA TYR A 3 -15.48 23.66 14.11
C TYR A 3 -14.23 24.27 13.45
N GLY A 4 -13.96 23.92 12.18
CA GLY A 4 -12.96 24.61 11.34
C GLY A 4 -11.95 23.74 10.57
N ALA A 5 -12.00 22.40 10.66
CA ALA A 5 -10.97 21.55 10.04
C ALA A 5 -11.19 21.23 8.54
N GLU A 6 -12.34 21.57 7.95
CA GLU A 6 -12.70 21.06 6.61
C GLU A 6 -12.09 21.86 5.44
N GLY A 7 -11.59 23.08 5.68
CA GLY A 7 -11.01 23.93 4.63
C GLY A 7 -9.52 23.71 4.36
N TYR A 8 -8.75 23.24 5.36
CA TYR A 8 -7.28 23.22 5.30
C TYR A 8 -6.67 21.95 4.67
N ALA A 9 -7.46 20.90 4.45
CA ALA A 9 -6.93 19.58 4.11
C ALA A 9 -6.73 19.32 2.60
N LYS A 10 -7.35 20.09 1.69
CA LYS A 10 -7.37 19.74 0.26
C LYS A 10 -6.40 20.49 -0.64
N GLY A 11 -5.91 21.67 -0.24
CA GLY A 11 -5.09 22.54 -1.12
C GLY A 11 -3.67 22.82 -0.63
N GLU A 12 -3.46 23.03 0.67
CA GLU A 12 -2.19 23.57 1.20
C GLU A 12 -1.30 22.54 1.92
N ALA A 13 -1.84 21.38 2.28
CA ALA A 13 -1.10 20.40 3.09
C ALA A 13 0.07 19.73 2.34
N GLY A 14 0.20 19.94 1.03
CA GLY A 14 1.18 19.23 0.20
C GLY A 14 1.02 17.71 0.25
N TYR A 15 -0.02 17.17 0.88
CA TYR A 15 -0.19 15.75 1.14
C TYR A 15 -0.26 14.95 -0.16
N ALA A 16 -1.04 15.40 -1.14
CA ALA A 16 -1.08 14.79 -2.46
C ALA A 16 0.29 14.82 -3.15
N ALA A 17 1.00 15.95 -3.08
CA ALA A 17 2.34 16.10 -3.64
C ALA A 17 3.38 15.21 -2.93
N LYS A 18 3.32 15.07 -1.60
CA LYS A 18 4.21 14.22 -0.81
C LYS A 18 3.89 12.74 -1.02
N CYS A 19 2.61 12.39 -1.15
CA CYS A 19 2.19 11.06 -1.57
C CYS A 19 2.69 10.77 -2.99
N ASP A 20 2.65 11.72 -3.91
CA ASP A 20 3.14 11.54 -5.28
C ASP A 20 4.67 11.44 -5.32
N GLU A 21 5.40 12.23 -4.52
CA GLU A 21 6.84 12.10 -4.32
C GLU A 21 7.22 10.71 -3.76
N LEU A 22 6.49 10.25 -2.73
CA LEU A 22 6.68 8.92 -2.15
C LEU A 22 6.29 7.79 -3.12
N ARG A 23 5.20 7.92 -3.87
CA ARG A 23 4.78 6.94 -4.88
C ARG A 23 5.79 6.87 -6.02
N GLY A 24 6.27 8.02 -6.48
CA GLY A 24 7.37 8.12 -7.44
C GLY A 24 8.58 7.37 -6.95
N PHE A 25 8.96 7.55 -5.68
CA PHE A 25 10.07 6.82 -5.06
C PHE A 25 9.83 5.30 -4.94
N VAL A 26 8.67 4.88 -4.45
CA VAL A 26 8.36 3.45 -4.23
C VAL A 26 8.25 2.69 -5.56
N PHE A 27 7.60 3.28 -6.57
CA PHE A 27 7.42 2.64 -7.88
C PHE A 27 8.51 3.02 -8.90
N GLU A 28 9.56 3.71 -8.48
CA GLU A 28 10.63 4.19 -9.36
C GLU A 28 11.24 3.08 -10.23
N PRO A 29 11.51 1.85 -9.75
CA PRO A 29 12.06 0.80 -10.60
C PRO A 29 11.17 0.48 -11.82
N LEU A 30 9.85 0.48 -11.64
CA LEU A 30 8.87 0.24 -12.68
C LEU A 30 8.70 1.46 -13.59
N ARG A 31 8.55 2.65 -13.01
CA ARG A 31 8.43 3.90 -13.78
C ARG A 31 9.66 4.12 -14.65
N ALA A 32 10.86 4.03 -14.07
CA ALA A 32 12.13 4.19 -14.77
C ALA A 32 12.28 3.17 -15.89
N TYR A 33 11.90 1.91 -15.67
CA TYR A 33 11.89 0.92 -16.75
C TYR A 33 10.98 1.34 -17.92
N LEU A 34 9.73 1.72 -17.64
CA LEU A 34 8.77 2.14 -18.69
C LEU A 34 9.28 3.38 -19.44
N ASP A 35 9.80 4.34 -18.71
CA ASP A 35 10.26 5.63 -19.25
C ASP A 35 11.56 5.48 -20.04
N ASN A 36 12.53 4.72 -19.53
CA ASN A 36 13.79 4.43 -20.24
C ASN A 36 13.55 3.64 -21.53
N GLU A 37 12.59 2.72 -21.57
CA GLU A 37 12.22 2.01 -22.79
C GLU A 37 11.58 2.95 -23.82
N ARG A 38 10.77 3.91 -23.37
CA ARG A 38 10.22 4.99 -24.21
C ARG A 38 11.34 5.89 -24.75
N GLU A 39 12.30 6.28 -23.91
CA GLU A 39 13.43 7.11 -24.30
C GLU A 39 14.38 6.39 -25.26
N ARG A 40 14.65 5.10 -25.03
CA ARG A 40 15.39 4.25 -25.98
C ARG A 40 14.69 4.18 -27.33
N ALA A 41 13.35 4.19 -27.33
CA ALA A 41 12.58 4.26 -28.56
C ALA A 41 12.63 5.64 -29.22
N GLY A 42 13.21 6.67 -28.61
CA GLY A 42 13.27 8.03 -29.14
C GLY A 42 11.90 8.71 -29.22
N ILE A 43 10.93 8.25 -28.42
CA ILE A 43 9.53 8.67 -28.51
C ILE A 43 9.19 9.59 -27.33
N THR A 44 8.59 10.73 -27.62
CA THR A 44 8.13 11.67 -26.60
C THR A 44 6.83 11.18 -25.95
N ILE A 45 6.59 11.57 -24.69
CA ILE A 45 5.32 11.32 -24.00
C ILE A 45 4.14 11.89 -24.82
N ARG A 46 4.35 13.03 -25.48
CA ARG A 46 3.33 13.66 -26.34
C ARG A 46 2.93 12.78 -27.52
N GLN A 47 3.89 12.16 -28.21
CA GLN A 47 3.60 11.23 -29.31
C GLN A 47 2.78 10.03 -28.81
N VAL A 48 3.09 9.48 -27.63
CA VAL A 48 2.28 8.41 -27.03
C VAL A 48 0.87 8.90 -26.71
N ALA A 49 0.72 10.09 -26.14
CA ALA A 49 -0.58 10.67 -25.80
C ALA A 49 -1.47 10.88 -27.03
N GLU A 50 -0.90 11.30 -28.17
CA GLU A 50 -1.61 11.44 -29.44
C GLU A 50 -2.06 10.10 -30.02
N GLN A 51 -1.25 9.03 -29.87
CA GLN A 51 -1.69 7.68 -30.24
C GLN A 51 -2.76 7.15 -29.29
N PHE A 52 -2.68 7.48 -27.99
CA PHE A 52 -3.67 7.07 -27.01
C PHE A 52 -5.03 7.76 -27.24
N GLN A 53 -5.02 9.02 -27.70
CA GLN A 53 -6.22 9.70 -28.17
C GLN A 53 -6.90 8.90 -29.30
N LYS A 54 -6.13 8.44 -30.29
CA LYS A 54 -6.66 7.61 -31.38
C LYS A 54 -7.18 6.27 -30.89
N LYS A 55 -6.49 5.63 -29.94
CA LYS A 55 -6.93 4.37 -29.30
C LYS A 55 -8.29 4.54 -28.61
N THR A 56 -8.46 5.63 -27.86
CA THR A 56 -9.64 5.85 -27.01
C THR A 56 -10.79 6.57 -27.71
N GLY A 57 -10.55 7.16 -28.88
CA GLY A 57 -11.53 8.01 -29.56
C GLY A 57 -11.79 9.35 -28.85
N SER A 58 -10.91 9.74 -27.91
CA SER A 58 -11.06 11.00 -27.18
C SER A 58 -10.99 12.21 -28.12
N ARG A 59 -11.83 13.22 -27.86
CA ARG A 59 -11.83 14.47 -28.63
C ARG A 59 -10.54 15.29 -28.42
N THR A 60 -9.86 15.09 -27.30
CA THR A 60 -8.63 15.79 -26.92
C THR A 60 -7.54 14.81 -26.49
N VAL A 61 -6.29 15.23 -26.59
CA VAL A 61 -5.16 14.51 -26.01
C VAL A 61 -5.24 14.61 -24.48
N THR A 62 -5.33 13.45 -23.82
CA THR A 62 -5.46 13.34 -22.36
C THR A 62 -4.09 13.24 -21.68
N GLY A 63 -4.05 13.49 -20.36
CA GLY A 63 -2.84 13.35 -19.54
C GLY A 63 -2.42 11.90 -19.25
N MET A 64 -3.17 10.90 -19.73
CA MET A 64 -2.98 9.50 -19.34
C MET A 64 -1.58 8.95 -19.63
N ALA A 65 -0.97 9.34 -20.75
CA ALA A 65 0.40 8.92 -21.06
C ALA A 65 1.40 9.43 -20.01
N GLY A 66 1.17 10.60 -19.43
CA GLY A 66 2.00 11.16 -18.36
C GLY A 66 2.03 10.26 -17.11
N HIS A 67 0.91 9.63 -16.76
CA HIS A 67 0.82 8.74 -15.59
C HIS A 67 1.63 7.44 -15.75
N TRP A 68 2.05 7.06 -16.95
CA TRP A 68 2.88 5.87 -17.15
C TRP A 68 4.38 6.16 -17.06
N PHE A 69 4.78 7.39 -17.39
CA PHE A 69 6.17 7.75 -17.61
C PHE A 69 6.71 8.75 -16.59
N THR A 70 5.86 9.59 -16.03
CA THR A 70 6.27 10.62 -15.06
C THR A 70 5.98 10.18 -13.62
N ALA A 71 6.62 10.84 -12.65
CA ALA A 71 6.42 10.54 -11.23
C ALA A 71 5.04 10.99 -10.70
N VAL A 72 4.39 11.95 -11.38
CA VAL A 72 3.13 12.54 -10.91
C VAL A 72 1.97 11.61 -11.21
N GLN A 73 1.23 11.23 -10.17
CA GLN A 73 0.07 10.33 -10.27
C GLN A 73 0.41 9.05 -11.05
N TRP A 74 1.61 8.50 -10.82
CA TRP A 74 2.06 7.33 -11.55
C TRP A 74 1.12 6.14 -11.36
N VAL A 75 0.86 5.40 -12.44
CA VAL A 75 0.09 4.16 -12.42
C VAL A 75 0.75 3.13 -13.33
N LEU A 76 0.77 1.87 -12.90
CA LEU A 76 1.13 0.76 -13.79
C LEU A 76 0.08 0.67 -14.91
N PRO A 77 0.46 0.69 -16.20
CA PRO A 77 -0.50 0.46 -17.28
C PRO A 77 -1.15 -0.91 -17.12
N THR A 78 -2.44 -1.03 -17.45
CA THR A 78 -3.10 -2.34 -17.53
C THR A 78 -2.40 -3.24 -18.55
N GLU A 79 -2.58 -4.56 -18.49
CA GLU A 79 -1.97 -5.50 -19.44
C GLU A 79 -2.28 -5.12 -20.91
N GLU A 80 -3.54 -4.76 -21.18
CA GLU A 80 -3.98 -4.30 -22.49
C GLU A 80 -3.26 -3.02 -22.94
N ASN A 81 -3.09 -2.06 -22.03
CA ASN A 81 -2.36 -0.82 -22.31
C ASN A 81 -0.86 -1.07 -22.44
N TYR A 82 -0.27 -2.00 -21.69
CA TYR A 82 1.14 -2.38 -21.82
C TYR A 82 1.43 -3.02 -23.17
N LYS A 83 0.61 -3.99 -23.60
CA LYS A 83 0.69 -4.60 -24.95
C LYS A 83 0.51 -3.56 -26.05
N TRP A 84 -0.45 -2.65 -25.88
CA TRP A 84 -0.65 -1.55 -26.82
C TRP A 84 0.55 -0.59 -26.87
N LEU A 85 1.15 -0.25 -25.72
CA LEU A 85 2.35 0.59 -25.65
C LEU A 85 3.52 -0.08 -26.37
N ARG A 86 3.76 -1.37 -26.13
CA ARG A 86 4.79 -2.17 -26.81
C ARG A 86 4.68 -2.06 -28.33
N LEU A 87 3.48 -2.28 -28.87
CA LEU A 87 3.21 -2.15 -30.30
C LEU A 87 3.35 -0.71 -30.82
N THR A 88 2.92 0.27 -30.03
CA THR A 88 2.96 1.68 -30.41
C THR A 88 4.39 2.19 -30.48
N LEU A 89 5.23 1.86 -29.50
CA LEU A 89 6.64 2.23 -29.50
C LEU A 89 7.38 1.60 -30.69
N SER A 90 7.11 0.31 -30.96
CA SER A 90 7.67 -0.38 -32.13
C SER A 90 7.25 0.28 -33.45
N LYS A 91 5.96 0.59 -33.63
CA LYS A 91 5.44 1.25 -34.84
C LYS A 91 6.02 2.63 -35.07
N LEU A 92 6.15 3.43 -34.02
CA LEU A 92 6.67 4.80 -34.12
C LEU A 92 8.18 4.85 -34.34
N ASN A 93 8.91 3.78 -34.00
CA ASN A 93 10.34 3.68 -34.24
C ASN A 93 10.70 2.45 -35.10
N HIS A 94 10.20 2.46 -36.34
CA HIS A 94 10.66 1.58 -37.43
C HIS A 94 10.79 0.09 -37.06
N SER A 95 9.83 -0.44 -36.32
CA SER A 95 9.76 -1.85 -35.90
C SER A 95 10.82 -2.29 -34.89
N GLY A 96 11.37 -1.39 -34.08
CA GLY A 96 12.22 -1.75 -32.94
C GLY A 96 11.48 -2.52 -31.83
N GLU A 97 12.24 -3.23 -30.98
CA GLU A 97 11.71 -3.97 -29.83
C GLU A 97 11.87 -3.18 -28.52
N TYR A 98 10.75 -2.94 -27.83
CA TYR A 98 10.68 -2.16 -26.59
C TYR A 98 9.74 -2.82 -25.60
N LEU A 99 9.84 -2.43 -24.32
CA LEU A 99 9.05 -2.98 -23.23
C LEU A 99 9.16 -4.52 -23.20
N ARG A 100 10.39 -5.03 -23.21
CA ARG A 100 10.71 -6.47 -23.40
C ARG A 100 10.37 -7.37 -22.21
N ARG A 101 10.30 -6.84 -20.99
CA ARG A 101 9.85 -7.61 -19.80
C ARG A 101 8.41 -8.07 -19.97
N GLU A 102 8.09 -9.23 -19.41
CA GLU A 102 6.72 -9.74 -19.39
C GLU A 102 5.86 -8.94 -18.43
N TYR A 103 4.62 -8.65 -18.83
CA TYR A 103 3.71 -7.83 -18.02
C TYR A 103 3.52 -8.39 -16.62
N GLU A 104 3.49 -9.72 -16.52
CA GLU A 104 3.29 -10.42 -15.27
C GLU A 104 4.44 -10.22 -14.27
N ASP A 105 5.67 -10.01 -14.76
CA ASP A 105 6.80 -9.63 -13.89
C ASP A 105 6.62 -8.22 -13.32
N LEU A 106 6.13 -7.28 -14.15
CA LEU A 106 5.85 -5.91 -13.72
C LEU A 106 4.70 -5.88 -12.70
N ARG A 107 3.65 -6.67 -12.94
CA ARG A 107 2.50 -6.77 -12.04
C ARG A 107 2.91 -7.29 -10.67
N ARG A 108 3.72 -8.35 -10.60
CA ARG A 108 4.26 -8.89 -9.33
C ARG A 108 5.11 -7.86 -8.60
N GLU A 109 6.06 -7.23 -9.28
CA GLU A 109 6.90 -6.17 -8.68
C GLU A 109 6.05 -5.00 -8.18
N TYR A 110 5.03 -4.57 -8.93
CA TYR A 110 4.09 -3.55 -8.49
C TYR A 110 3.32 -3.97 -7.24
N GLU A 111 2.88 -5.23 -7.20
CA GLU A 111 2.20 -5.77 -6.04
C GLU A 111 3.10 -5.89 -4.82
N ASP A 112 4.39 -6.15 -4.98
CA ASP A 112 5.34 -6.19 -3.87
C ASP A 112 5.65 -4.79 -3.34
N LEU A 113 5.79 -3.82 -4.24
CA LEU A 113 6.07 -2.42 -3.90
C LEU A 113 4.88 -1.70 -3.28
N ARG A 114 3.64 -2.01 -3.70
CA ARG A 114 2.46 -1.32 -3.16
C ARG A 114 2.25 -1.68 -1.70
N ARG A 115 1.84 -0.68 -0.92
CA ARG A 115 1.39 -0.88 0.47
C ARG A 115 0.32 -1.99 0.51
N PRO A 116 0.46 -3.00 1.38
CA PRO A 116 -0.56 -4.01 1.55
C PRO A 116 -1.86 -3.35 2.02
N PHE A 117 -2.92 -3.66 1.31
CA PHE A 117 -4.26 -3.27 1.67
C PHE A 117 -5.20 -4.37 1.20
N ASN A 118 -5.57 -5.24 2.13
CA ASN A 118 -6.33 -6.46 1.87
C ASN A 118 -7.76 -6.24 2.31
N VAL A 119 -8.63 -5.87 1.37
CA VAL A 119 -10.08 -5.79 1.60
C VAL A 119 -10.76 -6.99 0.97
N SER A 120 -11.76 -7.51 1.68
CA SER A 120 -12.58 -8.64 1.26
C SER A 120 -14.04 -8.34 1.61
N PRO A 121 -15.01 -9.15 1.19
CA PRO A 121 -16.37 -9.03 1.72
C PRO A 121 -16.45 -9.07 3.26
N ASP A 122 -15.54 -9.82 3.92
CA ASP A 122 -15.43 -9.91 5.38
C ASP A 122 -14.67 -8.73 6.01
N VAL A 123 -13.85 -8.03 5.22
CA VAL A 123 -13.08 -6.83 5.58
C VAL A 123 -13.46 -5.70 4.62
N PRO A 124 -14.66 -5.11 4.77
CA PRO A 124 -15.21 -4.20 3.79
C PRO A 124 -14.40 -2.90 3.68
N TYR A 125 -14.35 -2.34 2.46
CA TYR A 125 -13.79 -1.02 2.20
C TYR A 125 -14.74 0.08 2.71
N THR A 126 -14.68 0.35 4.01
CA THR A 126 -15.43 1.41 4.70
C THR A 126 -14.55 2.08 5.74
N ASP A 127 -14.77 3.37 5.96
CA ASP A 127 -14.06 4.16 6.96
C ASP A 127 -14.73 4.10 8.35
N VAL A 128 -15.87 3.40 8.47
CA VAL A 128 -16.60 3.19 9.73
C VAL A 128 -16.64 1.71 10.07
N TRP A 129 -15.98 1.33 11.18
CA TRP A 129 -15.96 -0.04 11.70
C TRP A 129 -16.67 -0.14 13.05
N THR A 130 -17.57 -1.12 13.17
CA THR A 130 -18.35 -1.36 14.39
C THR A 130 -17.84 -2.59 15.10
N PHE A 131 -17.23 -2.40 16.27
CA PHE A 131 -16.77 -3.48 17.15
C PHE A 131 -17.30 -3.28 18.58
N PRO A 132 -17.66 -4.36 19.30
CA PRO A 132 -18.04 -4.25 20.70
C PRO A 132 -16.84 -3.81 21.56
N THR A 133 -17.12 -3.02 22.59
CA THR A 133 -16.10 -2.65 23.58
C THR A 133 -15.71 -3.86 24.43
N VAL A 134 -14.48 -3.84 24.95
CA VAL A 134 -13.99 -4.89 25.85
C VAL A 134 -14.77 -4.82 27.16
N GLN A 135 -15.46 -5.90 27.54
CA GLN A 135 -16.21 -5.98 28.80
C GLN A 135 -15.26 -5.88 30.02
N ALA A 136 -15.79 -5.50 31.18
CA ALA A 136 -14.99 -5.39 32.41
C ALA A 136 -14.64 -6.79 32.97
N TYR A 137 -13.43 -6.94 33.47
CA TYR A 137 -12.99 -8.15 34.19
C TYR A 137 -11.80 -7.83 35.11
N PRO A 138 -11.54 -8.65 36.14
CA PRO A 138 -10.43 -8.42 37.07
C PRO A 138 -9.08 -8.32 36.36
N GLY A 139 -8.32 -7.27 36.68
CA GLY A 139 -6.99 -7.03 36.12
C GLY A 139 -6.96 -6.46 34.70
N LYS A 140 -8.12 -6.16 34.08
CA LYS A 140 -8.24 -5.51 32.77
C LYS A 140 -7.42 -4.21 32.67
N HIS A 141 -6.79 -4.00 31.52
CA HIS A 141 -6.15 -2.71 31.19
C HIS A 141 -7.22 -1.65 30.90
N GLU A 142 -7.05 -0.47 31.48
CA GLU A 142 -8.03 0.63 31.45
C GLU A 142 -8.45 0.97 30.00
N CYS A 143 -7.47 1.05 29.11
CA CYS A 143 -7.63 1.31 27.68
C CYS A 143 -7.47 0.07 26.77
N GLU A 144 -7.90 -1.12 27.21
CA GLU A 144 -7.80 -2.33 26.38
C GLU A 144 -8.64 -2.22 25.09
N LYS A 145 -7.98 -2.37 23.95
CA LYS A 145 -8.61 -2.34 22.62
C LYS A 145 -9.25 -3.70 22.28
N PRO A 146 -10.40 -3.75 21.58
CA PRO A 146 -11.02 -5.02 21.17
C PRO A 146 -10.13 -5.85 20.26
N ALA A 147 -9.95 -7.15 20.57
CA ALA A 147 -9.07 -8.04 19.81
C ALA A 147 -9.49 -8.21 18.35
N ALA A 148 -10.80 -8.31 18.08
CA ALA A 148 -11.33 -8.41 16.72
C ALA A 148 -10.97 -7.19 15.85
N MET A 149 -11.03 -5.99 16.43
CA MET A 149 -10.64 -4.75 15.74
C MET A 149 -9.15 -4.74 15.39
N ILE A 150 -8.30 -5.16 16.32
CA ILE A 150 -6.86 -5.21 16.10
C ILE A 150 -6.48 -6.26 15.05
N ARG A 151 -7.11 -7.43 15.09
CA ARG A 151 -6.93 -8.46 14.06
C ARG A 151 -7.29 -7.93 12.67
N HIS A 152 -8.44 -7.26 12.57
CA HIS A 152 -8.88 -6.62 11.33
C HIS A 152 -7.85 -5.60 10.81
N ILE A 153 -7.29 -4.74 11.67
CA ILE A 153 -6.24 -3.78 11.30
C ILE A 153 -5.00 -4.49 10.74
N VAL A 154 -4.53 -5.53 11.43
CA VAL A 154 -3.33 -6.28 11.05
C VAL A 154 -3.54 -6.99 9.71
N GLU A 155 -4.67 -7.66 9.52
CA GLU A 155 -4.98 -8.39 8.29
C GLU A 155 -5.14 -7.47 7.08
N ALA A 156 -5.82 -6.33 7.28
CA ALA A 156 -6.02 -5.34 6.24
C ALA A 156 -4.72 -4.62 5.85
N SER A 157 -3.82 -4.36 6.81
CA SER A 157 -2.68 -3.44 6.62
C SER A 157 -1.30 -4.11 6.54
N SER A 158 -1.22 -5.44 6.56
CA SER A 158 0.05 -6.17 6.54
C SER A 158 -0.04 -7.50 5.78
N ARG A 159 1.09 -7.99 5.28
CA ARG A 159 1.20 -9.33 4.71
C ARG A 159 1.52 -10.35 5.81
N PRO A 160 1.14 -11.63 5.67
CA PRO A 160 1.71 -12.69 6.48
C PRO A 160 3.25 -12.65 6.44
N GLY A 161 3.90 -12.91 7.57
CA GLY A 161 5.35 -12.80 7.74
C GLY A 161 5.89 -11.37 7.85
N ALA A 162 5.04 -10.33 7.77
CA ALA A 162 5.48 -8.96 8.04
C ALA A 162 5.71 -8.73 9.54
N VAL A 163 6.53 -7.72 9.85
CA VAL A 163 6.76 -7.26 11.23
C VAL A 163 5.81 -6.11 11.56
N VAL A 164 5.10 -6.21 12.67
CA VAL A 164 4.23 -5.16 13.21
C VAL A 164 4.87 -4.53 14.46
N LEU A 165 4.90 -3.20 14.52
CA LEU A 165 5.36 -2.46 15.69
C LEU A 165 4.16 -1.88 16.45
N ASP A 166 4.06 -2.18 17.75
CA ASP A 166 3.23 -1.41 18.69
C ASP A 166 4.12 -0.81 19.78
N ALA A 167 4.31 0.51 19.70
CA ALA A 167 5.14 1.24 20.65
C ALA A 167 4.43 1.51 22.00
N PHE A 168 3.14 1.15 22.12
CA PHE A 168 2.29 1.37 23.30
C PHE A 168 1.45 0.12 23.57
N ALA A 169 2.13 -1.01 23.77
CA ALA A 169 1.53 -2.33 23.70
C ALA A 169 0.41 -2.58 24.74
N GLY A 170 0.46 -1.92 25.91
CA GLY A 170 -0.57 -2.01 26.94
C GLY A 170 -0.91 -3.45 27.31
N SER A 171 -2.14 -3.87 26.99
CA SER A 171 -2.61 -5.24 27.27
C SER A 171 -1.97 -6.34 26.41
N GLY A 172 -1.21 -6.00 25.37
CA GLY A 172 -0.56 -6.93 24.43
C GLY A 172 -1.48 -7.49 23.34
N VAL A 173 -2.63 -6.85 23.09
CA VAL A 173 -3.61 -7.35 22.10
C VAL A 173 -3.07 -7.36 20.66
N VAL A 174 -2.13 -6.46 20.31
CA VAL A 174 -1.46 -6.49 19.01
C VAL A 174 -0.58 -7.72 18.86
N GLY A 175 0.14 -8.11 19.92
CA GLY A 175 0.94 -9.32 19.93
C GLY A 175 0.11 -10.58 19.73
N GLU A 176 -1.02 -10.68 20.43
CA GLU A 176 -1.98 -11.77 20.22
C GLU A 176 -2.46 -11.84 18.77
N ALA A 177 -2.89 -10.71 18.21
CA ALA A 177 -3.40 -10.65 16.84
C ALA A 177 -2.33 -11.04 15.82
N CYS A 178 -1.08 -10.59 16.00
CA CYS A 178 0.03 -10.95 15.12
C CYS A 178 0.34 -12.44 15.17
N GLY A 179 0.37 -13.05 16.37
CA GLY A 179 0.58 -14.50 16.51
C GLY A 179 -0.51 -15.33 15.84
N GLN A 180 -1.78 -14.94 16.03
CA GLN A 180 -2.93 -15.61 15.40
C GLN A 180 -2.96 -15.49 13.88
N THR A 181 -2.37 -14.43 13.34
CA THR A 181 -2.42 -14.10 11.91
C THR A 181 -1.08 -14.37 11.20
N GLY A 182 -0.08 -14.91 11.90
CA GLY A 182 1.22 -15.25 11.31
C GLY A 182 2.03 -14.02 10.89
N ARG A 183 2.06 -12.98 11.73
CA ARG A 183 2.98 -11.83 11.61
C ARG A 183 3.99 -11.88 12.74
N ASP A 184 5.17 -11.30 12.54
CA ASP A 184 6.10 -11.02 13.62
C ASP A 184 5.73 -9.71 14.31
N VAL A 185 6.16 -9.51 15.56
CA VAL A 185 5.76 -8.35 16.34
C VAL A 185 6.89 -7.81 17.22
N ILE A 186 6.99 -6.49 17.28
CA ILE A 186 7.83 -5.75 18.24
C ILE A 186 6.87 -4.95 19.13
N LEU A 187 6.95 -5.18 20.45
CA LEU A 187 6.08 -4.56 21.44
C LEU A 187 6.91 -3.75 22.44
N ILE A 188 6.56 -2.47 22.61
CA ILE A 188 7.16 -1.60 23.62
C ILE A 188 6.09 -1.26 24.66
N GLU A 189 6.41 -1.47 25.93
CA GLU A 189 5.56 -1.10 27.06
C GLU A 189 6.43 -0.62 28.22
N LYS A 190 6.08 0.56 28.76
CA LYS A 190 6.85 1.23 29.81
C LYS A 190 6.48 0.73 31.20
N ASP A 191 5.19 0.50 31.45
CA ASP A 191 4.70 0.05 32.74
C ASP A 191 5.01 -1.44 32.96
N ARG A 192 5.66 -1.75 34.08
CA ARG A 192 6.14 -3.12 34.35
C ARG A 192 5.02 -4.13 34.54
N LYS A 193 3.86 -3.73 35.04
CA LYS A 193 2.68 -4.61 35.18
C LYS A 193 2.14 -4.95 33.79
N TRP A 194 1.98 -3.94 32.93
CA TRP A 194 1.47 -4.15 31.57
C TRP A 194 2.46 -4.87 30.67
N TYR A 195 3.75 -4.60 30.80
CA TYR A 195 4.81 -5.33 30.10
C TYR A 195 4.72 -6.84 30.36
N LYS A 196 4.62 -7.25 31.64
CA LYS A 196 4.52 -8.67 32.01
C LYS A 196 3.28 -9.33 31.40
N ARG A 197 2.15 -8.62 31.45
CA ARG A 197 0.89 -9.09 30.88
C ARG A 197 0.95 -9.21 29.36
N SER A 198 1.47 -8.19 28.68
CA SER A 198 1.66 -8.17 27.23
C SER A 198 2.55 -9.33 26.77
N LYS A 199 3.67 -9.56 27.47
CA LYS A 199 4.58 -10.68 27.22
C LYS A 199 3.87 -12.03 27.33
N GLN A 200 3.09 -12.26 28.40
CA GLN A 200 2.35 -13.51 28.59
C GLN A 200 1.29 -13.73 27.50
N ARG A 201 0.50 -12.70 27.21
CA ARG A 201 -0.55 -12.75 26.18
C ARG A 201 0.02 -13.04 24.80
N THR A 202 1.14 -12.41 24.46
CA THR A 202 1.83 -12.64 23.18
C THR A 202 2.43 -14.03 23.15
N ALA A 203 3.15 -14.47 24.18
CA ALA A 203 3.74 -15.81 24.24
C ALA A 203 2.71 -16.93 24.01
N ALA A 204 1.51 -16.79 24.58
CA ALA A 204 0.43 -17.74 24.38
C ALA A 204 -0.02 -17.87 22.91
N ALA A 205 0.10 -16.80 22.12
CA ALA A 205 -0.30 -16.80 20.71
C ALA A 205 0.75 -17.44 19.78
N TYR A 206 2.04 -17.43 20.15
CA TYR A 206 3.14 -17.98 19.33
C TYR A 206 3.58 -19.39 19.77
N GLY A 207 3.04 -19.94 20.84
CA GLY A 207 3.29 -21.33 21.27
C GLY A 207 4.65 -21.59 21.94
N ASN A 208 5.71 -20.84 21.63
CA ASN A 208 6.98 -20.75 22.36
C ASN A 208 7.73 -19.45 21.96
N TRP A 209 7.97 -18.57 22.92
CA TRP A 209 8.36 -17.18 22.69
C TRP A 209 9.87 -16.95 22.81
N ASP A 210 10.67 -17.72 22.07
CA ASP A 210 12.14 -17.54 21.99
C ASP A 210 12.57 -16.63 20.82
N HIS A 211 11.62 -16.13 20.02
CA HIS A 211 11.87 -15.32 18.82
C HIS A 211 11.53 -13.82 18.95
N ALA A 212 11.23 -13.33 20.15
CA ALA A 212 10.92 -11.92 20.33
C ALA A 212 12.20 -11.08 20.48
N ILE A 213 12.45 -10.24 19.47
CA ILE A 213 13.38 -9.12 19.53
C ILE A 213 12.69 -7.95 20.23
#